data_AF-A0A395CSQ9-F1
#
_entry.id   AF-A0A395CSQ9-F1
#
_cell.length_a   1.000
_cell.length_b   1.000
_cell.length_c   1.000
_cell.angle_alpha   90.00
_cell.angle_beta   90.00
_cell.angle_gamma   90.00
#
_symmetry.space_group_name_H-M   'P 1'
#
loop_
_entity.id
_entity.type
_entity.pdbx_description
1 polymer ?
#
loop_
_entity_poly.entity_id
_entity_poly.type
_entity_poly.pdbx_seq_one_letter_code
_entity_poly.pdbx_strand_id
1 'polypeptide(L)'
;MIGDSPVSFSSDVSVPMPRHLMIAFSVATSVFAVASGSAKAKSVDCLLEVDGKRYIDGTCSMSSSGPGRGSFEIASAGRSRKGYRALVEVGAGQANGFWNGDIGVTDADVPLGVLRPSGACWTNARARVCAWKIGEPRYFVETPPAPPSASAGSEPSSEEAVPRRVGECVQTQIASLTSRLEGYPDSGSAVAYANGIYGVSYDLVEAVRRSQVGDSVTLCLVSEPGDCPKGDDRGKTYSAVNARTGEGWSLSDSAHMCGGA
;
A
#
# COMPACT_ATOMS: atom_id res chain seq x y z
N MET A 1 11.17 -45.21 -61.49
CA MET A 1 12.56 -45.62 -61.79
C MET A 1 12.97 -46.60 -60.71
N ILE A 2 13.22 -47.86 -61.11
CA ILE A 2 14.19 -48.87 -60.62
C ILE A 2 14.55 -48.80 -59.12
N GLY A 3 14.44 -49.83 -58.28
CA GLY A 3 14.33 -51.27 -58.47
C GLY A 3 14.96 -51.96 -57.24
N ASP A 4 14.50 -53.17 -56.97
CA ASP A 4 14.73 -54.07 -55.84
C ASP A 4 16.16 -54.37 -55.34
N SER A 5 16.24 -54.49 -54.01
CA SER A 5 16.87 -55.59 -53.21
C SER A 5 18.42 -55.80 -53.29
N PRO A 6 18.99 -56.77 -52.53
CA PRO A 6 19.58 -56.56 -51.20
C PRO A 6 21.05 -57.05 -51.13
N VAL A 7 21.80 -56.81 -50.04
CA VAL A 7 22.80 -57.79 -49.57
C VAL A 7 23.28 -57.52 -48.15
N SER A 8 23.28 -58.61 -47.38
CA SER A 8 23.93 -58.81 -46.11
C SER A 8 25.45 -58.92 -46.29
N PHE A 9 26.24 -58.33 -45.40
CA PHE A 9 27.61 -58.78 -45.13
C PHE A 9 27.83 -58.80 -43.62
N SER A 10 27.92 -60.03 -43.11
CA SER A 10 28.55 -60.36 -41.83
C SER A 10 30.03 -60.59 -42.10
N SER A 11 30.91 -60.10 -41.22
CA SER A 11 32.00 -60.87 -40.57
C SER A 11 33.08 -59.93 -40.02
N ASP A 12 33.31 -60.10 -38.73
CA ASP A 12 34.59 -60.10 -38.03
C ASP A 12 35.74 -59.21 -38.52
N VAL A 13 36.08 -58.22 -37.70
CA VAL A 13 37.47 -57.91 -37.39
C VAL A 13 37.59 -57.59 -35.89
N SER A 14 37.97 -58.60 -35.10
CA SER A 14 38.57 -58.38 -33.78
C SER A 14 40.02 -57.91 -33.95
N VAL A 15 40.32 -56.69 -33.51
CA VAL A 15 41.70 -56.16 -33.39
C VAL A 15 41.84 -55.47 -32.02
N PRO A 16 43.01 -55.60 -31.36
CA PRO A 16 43.12 -55.62 -29.90
C PRO A 16 43.25 -54.23 -29.26
N MET A 17 42.87 -54.15 -27.98
CA MET A 17 43.06 -52.97 -27.14
C MET A 17 44.55 -52.61 -26.98
N PRO A 18 44.94 -51.34 -27.23
CA PRO A 18 46.13 -50.77 -26.63
C PRO A 18 45.77 -50.17 -25.25
N ARG A 19 46.46 -50.67 -24.21
CA ARG A 19 46.53 -50.02 -22.89
C ARG A 19 47.28 -48.70 -23.03
N HIS A 20 46.56 -47.62 -23.29
CA HIS A 20 47.10 -46.26 -23.17
C HIS A 20 46.19 -45.40 -22.29
N LEU A 21 46.71 -45.14 -21.09
CA LEU A 21 46.59 -43.91 -20.31
C LEU A 21 45.20 -43.24 -20.35
N MET A 22 44.34 -43.57 -19.37
CA MET A 22 43.20 -42.72 -19.05
C MET A 22 43.72 -41.33 -18.66
N ILE A 23 43.67 -40.39 -19.60
CA ILE A 23 43.67 -38.97 -19.29
C ILE A 23 42.31 -38.72 -18.62
N ALA A 24 42.33 -38.62 -17.31
CA ALA A 24 41.19 -38.21 -16.51
C ALA A 24 40.83 -36.77 -16.92
N PHE A 25 39.89 -36.62 -17.85
CA PHE A 25 39.15 -35.38 -17.99
C PHE A 25 38.23 -35.27 -16.76
N SER A 26 38.77 -34.69 -15.70
CA SER A 26 37.98 -34.18 -14.58
C SER A 26 37.07 -33.10 -15.14
N VAL A 27 35.85 -33.47 -15.52
CA VAL A 27 34.76 -32.52 -15.69
C VAL A 27 34.49 -31.99 -14.29
N ALA A 28 35.16 -30.88 -13.95
CA ALA A 28 34.85 -30.11 -12.76
C ALA A 28 33.44 -29.55 -12.96
N THR A 29 32.45 -30.31 -12.50
CA THR A 29 31.09 -29.84 -12.32
C THR A 29 31.14 -28.75 -11.26
N SER A 30 31.27 -27.50 -11.71
CA SER A 30 31.09 -26.34 -10.86
C SER A 30 29.66 -26.36 -10.32
N VAL A 31 29.51 -26.92 -9.12
CA VAL A 31 28.30 -26.78 -8.32
C VAL A 31 28.19 -25.29 -7.98
N PHE A 32 27.43 -24.54 -8.79
CA PHE A 32 26.99 -23.21 -8.41
C PHE A 32 26.04 -23.36 -7.23
N ALA A 33 26.57 -23.21 -6.02
CA ALA A 33 25.75 -23.07 -4.82
C ALA A 33 24.92 -21.79 -4.97
N VAL A 34 23.65 -21.95 -5.33
CA VAL A 34 22.66 -20.87 -5.23
C VAL A 34 22.46 -20.60 -3.74
N ALA A 35 23.15 -19.59 -3.22
CA ALA A 35 22.91 -19.10 -1.87
C ALA A 35 21.52 -18.45 -1.86
N SER A 36 20.51 -19.18 -1.38
CA SER A 36 19.22 -18.60 -0.99
C SER A 36 19.45 -17.64 0.17
N GLY A 37 19.65 -16.36 -0.13
CA GLY A 37 19.73 -15.32 0.89
C GLY A 37 18.38 -15.19 1.58
N SER A 38 18.28 -15.66 2.83
CA SER A 38 17.17 -15.25 3.70
C SER A 38 17.22 -13.73 3.84
N ALA A 39 16.13 -13.04 3.54
CA ALA A 39 16.05 -11.60 3.72
C ALA A 39 16.40 -11.28 5.19
N LYS A 40 17.50 -10.54 5.42
CA LYS A 40 17.90 -10.17 6.78
C LYS A 40 16.82 -9.29 7.39
N ALA A 41 16.32 -9.71 8.55
CA ALA A 41 15.42 -8.88 9.33
C ALA A 41 16.13 -7.57 9.73
N LYS A 42 15.47 -6.43 9.52
CA LYS A 42 15.96 -5.09 9.86
C LYS A 42 15.26 -4.56 11.09
N SER A 43 15.95 -3.74 11.88
CA SER A 43 15.33 -3.01 12.99
C SER A 43 14.52 -1.83 12.46
N VAL A 44 13.27 -1.76 12.90
CA VAL A 44 12.28 -0.74 12.53
C VAL A 44 11.46 -0.37 13.76
N ASP A 45 10.68 0.70 13.67
CA ASP A 45 9.71 1.03 14.71
C ASP A 45 8.36 0.41 14.35
N CYS A 46 7.71 -0.31 15.27
CA CYS A 46 6.55 -1.14 14.97
C CYS A 46 5.37 -0.88 15.90
N LEU A 47 4.18 -1.11 15.36
CA LEU A 47 2.95 -1.31 16.13
C LEU A 47 2.30 -2.63 15.69
N LEU A 48 1.97 -3.47 16.66
CA LEU A 48 0.97 -4.52 16.52
C LEU A 48 -0.13 -4.26 17.55
N GLU A 49 -1.31 -3.88 17.09
CA GLU A 49 -2.52 -3.73 17.90
C GLU A 49 -3.59 -4.69 17.39
N VAL A 50 -4.22 -5.42 18.30
CA VAL A 50 -5.32 -6.35 18.00
C VAL A 50 -6.38 -6.21 19.08
N ASP A 51 -7.63 -5.99 18.68
CA ASP A 51 -8.77 -5.76 19.59
C ASP A 51 -8.50 -4.63 20.60
N GLY A 52 -7.84 -3.56 20.16
CA GLY A 52 -7.48 -2.39 20.99
C GLY A 52 -6.33 -2.62 21.97
N LYS A 53 -5.74 -3.82 22.02
CA LYS A 53 -4.57 -4.14 22.84
C LYS A 53 -3.29 -4.10 22.02
N ARG A 54 -2.26 -3.42 22.53
CA ARG A 54 -0.93 -3.36 21.92
C ARG A 54 -0.07 -4.52 22.38
N TYR A 55 0.49 -5.22 21.41
CA TYR A 55 1.34 -6.41 21.59
C TYR A 55 2.79 -6.15 21.18
N ILE A 56 2.99 -5.27 20.20
CA ILE A 56 4.29 -4.70 19.84
C ILE A 56 4.10 -3.20 19.78
N ASP A 57 4.95 -2.44 20.48
CA ASP A 57 4.98 -0.99 20.44
C ASP A 57 6.43 -0.54 20.70
N GLY A 58 7.13 -0.14 19.63
CA GLY A 58 8.55 0.21 19.71
C GLY A 58 9.40 -0.55 18.71
N THR A 59 10.71 -0.51 18.95
CA THR A 59 11.70 -1.17 18.11
C THR A 59 11.40 -2.66 17.98
N CYS A 60 11.28 -3.13 16.74
CA CYS A 60 11.04 -4.51 16.40
C CYS A 60 11.85 -4.93 15.18
N SER A 61 11.89 -6.22 14.87
CA SER A 61 12.51 -6.72 13.64
C SER A 61 11.45 -6.87 12.55
N MET A 62 11.73 -6.35 11.35
CA MET A 62 10.90 -6.55 10.16
C MET A 62 11.68 -7.26 9.07
N SER A 63 11.10 -8.28 8.48
CA SER A 63 11.61 -8.99 7.31
C SER A 63 10.61 -8.94 6.19
N SER A 64 11.07 -8.77 4.94
CA SER A 64 10.21 -9.01 3.78
C SER A 64 9.81 -10.49 3.75
N SER A 65 8.52 -10.77 3.58
CA SER A 65 7.97 -12.13 3.58
C SER A 65 7.22 -12.38 2.28
N GLY A 66 7.34 -13.57 1.69
CA GLY A 66 6.54 -13.97 0.51
C GLY A 66 6.95 -13.33 -0.83
N PRO A 67 6.26 -13.70 -1.93
CA PRO A 67 6.61 -13.31 -3.31
C PRO A 67 6.09 -11.92 -3.74
N GLY A 68 5.19 -11.31 -2.95
CA GLY A 68 4.57 -10.02 -3.25
C GLY A 68 5.45 -8.82 -2.88
N ARG A 69 5.48 -7.79 -3.72
CA ARG A 69 6.11 -6.50 -3.35
C ARG A 69 5.31 -5.89 -2.19
N GLY A 70 5.97 -5.73 -1.04
CA GLY A 70 5.41 -5.06 0.13
C GLY A 70 4.86 -5.99 1.21
N SER A 71 4.87 -7.31 1.02
CA SER A 71 4.59 -8.28 2.08
C SER A 71 5.71 -8.33 3.12
N PHE A 72 5.35 -8.42 4.40
CA PHE A 72 6.31 -8.36 5.49
C PHE A 72 5.85 -9.08 6.75
N GLU A 73 6.82 -9.46 7.58
CA GLU A 73 6.62 -9.91 8.94
C GLU A 73 7.27 -8.91 9.91
N ILE A 74 6.58 -8.60 11.01
CA ILE A 74 7.16 -7.93 12.19
C ILE A 74 7.25 -8.90 13.36
N ALA A 75 8.30 -8.80 14.16
CA ALA A 75 8.46 -9.57 15.39
C ALA A 75 9.08 -8.73 16.51
N SER A 76 8.64 -8.98 17.75
CA SER A 76 9.13 -8.29 18.94
C SER A 76 10.67 -8.38 19.05
N ALA A 77 11.32 -7.27 19.37
CA ALA A 77 12.77 -7.27 19.59
C ALA A 77 13.13 -8.01 20.89
N GLY A 78 14.06 -8.97 20.82
CA GLY A 78 14.58 -9.68 21.99
C GLY A 78 15.34 -10.95 21.63
N ARG A 79 16.33 -11.34 22.45
CA ARG A 79 17.10 -12.59 22.27
C ARG A 79 16.29 -13.85 22.61
N SER A 80 15.15 -13.69 23.27
CA SER A 80 14.19 -14.77 23.53
C SER A 80 13.29 -14.92 22.32
N ARG A 81 13.19 -16.12 21.74
CA ARG A 81 12.21 -16.43 20.68
C ARG A 81 10.75 -16.30 21.13
N LYS A 82 10.51 -15.91 22.40
CA LYS A 82 9.19 -15.68 23.00
C LYS A 82 8.78 -14.22 22.79
N GLY A 83 8.11 -13.94 21.67
CA GLY A 83 7.60 -12.61 21.36
C GLY A 83 6.36 -12.70 20.49
N TYR A 84 5.70 -11.55 20.28
CA TYR A 84 4.62 -11.44 19.31
C TYR A 84 5.18 -11.26 17.90
N ARG A 85 4.42 -11.72 16.93
CA ARG A 85 4.71 -11.59 15.50
C ARG A 85 3.42 -11.37 14.71
N ALA A 86 3.54 -10.66 13.59
CA ALA A 86 2.46 -10.49 12.65
C ALA A 86 2.99 -10.54 11.21
N LEU A 87 2.25 -11.23 10.36
CA LEU A 87 2.50 -11.38 8.93
C LEU A 87 1.45 -10.58 8.15
N VAL A 88 1.90 -9.82 7.17
CA VAL A 88 1.06 -9.12 6.20
C VAL A 88 1.38 -9.62 4.81
N GLU A 89 0.41 -10.28 4.19
CA GLU A 89 0.49 -10.78 2.82
C GLU A 89 -0.25 -9.81 1.89
N VAL A 90 0.52 -8.95 1.22
CA VAL A 90 -0.01 -7.92 0.33
C VAL A 90 -0.42 -8.52 -1.01
N GLY A 91 -1.68 -8.31 -1.38
CA GLY A 91 -2.24 -8.56 -2.71
C GLY A 91 -2.55 -7.25 -3.45
N ALA A 92 -3.46 -7.30 -4.43
CA ALA A 92 -3.86 -6.12 -5.19
C ALA A 92 -4.74 -5.19 -4.34
N GLY A 93 -4.15 -4.10 -3.81
CA GLY A 93 -4.87 -3.05 -3.05
C GLY A 93 -5.31 -3.42 -1.63
N GLN A 94 -5.15 -4.68 -1.22
CA GLN A 94 -5.54 -5.22 0.07
C GLN A 94 -4.46 -6.20 0.57
N ALA A 95 -4.47 -6.52 1.87
CA ALA A 95 -3.59 -7.53 2.43
C ALA A 95 -4.33 -8.49 3.36
N ASN A 96 -3.92 -9.75 3.40
CA ASN A 96 -4.34 -10.68 4.44
C ASN A 96 -3.36 -10.57 5.62
N GLY A 97 -3.90 -10.31 6.81
CA GLY A 97 -3.10 -10.22 8.04
C GLY A 97 -3.20 -11.48 8.89
N PHE A 98 -2.10 -11.88 9.50
CA PHE A 98 -2.03 -12.96 10.48
C PHE A 98 -1.15 -12.57 11.67
N TRP A 99 -1.38 -13.18 12.84
CA TRP A 99 -0.56 -13.00 14.04
C TRP A 99 -0.52 -14.30 14.85
N ASN A 100 0.33 -14.35 15.87
CA ASN A 100 0.53 -15.58 16.65
C ASN A 100 -0.43 -15.79 17.82
N GLY A 101 -1.26 -14.80 18.15
CA GLY A 101 -2.20 -14.89 19.28
C GLY A 101 -1.52 -14.78 20.64
N ASP A 102 -0.82 -15.85 21.02
CA ASP A 102 -0.17 -16.00 22.32
C ASP A 102 1.34 -15.77 22.24
N ILE A 103 1.91 -15.27 23.33
CA ILE A 103 3.34 -14.99 23.42
C ILE A 103 4.16 -16.28 23.26
N GLY A 104 5.09 -16.27 22.30
CA GLY A 104 6.02 -17.39 22.07
C GLY A 104 5.48 -18.52 21.20
N VAL A 105 4.26 -18.41 20.69
CA VAL A 105 3.84 -19.16 19.50
C VAL A 105 4.66 -18.63 18.31
N THR A 106 5.32 -19.54 17.59
CA THR A 106 6.28 -19.19 16.52
C THR A 106 5.62 -18.91 15.18
N ASP A 107 4.40 -19.39 14.99
CA ASP A 107 3.67 -19.26 13.74
C ASP A 107 2.66 -18.13 13.84
N ALA A 108 2.52 -17.35 12.76
CA ALA A 108 1.52 -16.31 12.63
C ALA A 108 0.37 -16.84 11.77
N ASP A 109 -0.48 -17.69 12.35
CA ASP A 109 -1.55 -18.41 11.66
C ASP A 109 -2.96 -17.92 12.06
N VAL A 110 -3.07 -17.15 13.15
CA VAL A 110 -4.35 -16.59 13.60
C VAL A 110 -4.72 -15.42 12.67
N PRO A 111 -5.89 -15.44 12.00
CA PRO A 111 -6.25 -14.39 11.06
C PRO A 111 -6.57 -13.07 11.76
N LEU A 112 -6.00 -11.98 11.25
CA LEU A 112 -6.40 -10.60 11.54
C LEU A 112 -7.48 -10.10 10.57
N GLY A 113 -7.73 -10.86 9.49
CA GLY A 113 -8.67 -10.53 8.43
C GLY A 113 -8.02 -9.73 7.30
N VAL A 114 -8.88 -9.18 6.43
CA VAL A 114 -8.47 -8.31 5.33
C VAL A 114 -8.10 -6.93 5.90
N LEU A 115 -6.94 -6.43 5.49
CA LEU A 115 -6.38 -5.15 5.89
C LEU A 115 -6.31 -4.21 4.68
N ARG A 116 -6.46 -2.91 4.94
CA ARG A 116 -6.26 -1.84 3.96
C ARG A 116 -5.03 -0.99 4.29
N PRO A 117 -4.35 -0.46 3.27
CA PRO A 117 -3.19 0.38 3.49
C PRO A 117 -3.60 1.68 4.20
N SER A 118 -2.80 2.12 5.17
CA SER A 118 -2.95 3.37 5.89
C SER A 118 -1.57 3.88 6.31
N GLY A 119 -0.94 4.70 5.46
CA GLY A 119 0.42 5.16 5.67
C GLY A 119 1.42 4.00 5.75
N ALA A 120 2.18 3.92 6.85
CA ALA A 120 3.11 2.81 7.13
C ALA A 120 2.43 1.57 7.75
N CYS A 121 1.09 1.56 7.80
CA CYS A 121 0.29 0.53 8.43
C CYS A 121 -0.60 -0.20 7.43
N TRP A 122 -1.00 -1.41 7.83
CA TRP A 122 -2.13 -2.14 7.31
C TRP A 122 -3.17 -2.29 8.42
N THR A 123 -4.40 -1.84 8.15
CA THR A 123 -5.42 -1.64 9.19
C THR A 123 -6.78 -2.16 8.80
N ASN A 124 -7.55 -2.56 9.80
CA ASN A 124 -9.01 -2.71 9.76
C ASN A 124 -9.59 -2.35 11.13
N ALA A 125 -10.88 -2.58 11.36
CA ALA A 125 -11.54 -2.28 12.63
C ALA A 125 -10.95 -3.05 13.84
N ARG A 126 -10.28 -4.19 13.60
CA ARG A 126 -9.75 -5.08 14.62
C ARG A 126 -8.26 -4.89 14.85
N ALA A 127 -7.49 -4.63 13.80
CA ALA A 127 -6.04 -4.79 13.82
C ALA A 127 -5.34 -3.61 13.16
N ARG A 128 -4.16 -3.28 13.70
CA ARG A 128 -3.18 -2.37 13.10
C ARG A 128 -1.81 -3.05 13.11
N VAL A 129 -1.24 -3.23 11.93
CA VAL A 129 0.12 -3.77 11.76
C VAL A 129 0.95 -2.72 11.03
N CYS A 130 1.92 -2.12 11.72
CA CYS A 130 2.68 -0.99 11.23
C CYS A 130 4.19 -1.23 11.30
N ALA A 131 4.93 -0.68 10.34
CA ALA A 131 6.38 -0.71 10.31
C ALA A 131 6.95 0.60 9.74
N TRP A 132 7.44 1.48 10.61
CA TRP A 132 8.10 2.74 10.26
C TRP A 132 9.62 2.61 10.25
N LYS A 133 10.31 3.55 9.59
CA LYS A 133 11.75 3.70 9.80
C LYS A 133 12.01 4.17 11.24
N ILE A 134 13.10 3.73 11.85
CA ILE A 134 13.51 4.24 13.17
C ILE A 134 13.70 5.76 13.07
N GLY A 135 13.06 6.50 13.99
CA GLY A 135 13.09 7.97 14.04
C GLY A 135 12.12 8.66 13.08
N GLU A 136 11.38 7.90 12.25
CA GLU A 136 10.24 8.45 11.51
C GLU A 136 9.08 8.67 12.50
N PRO A 137 8.43 9.85 12.47
CA PRO A 137 7.27 10.11 13.32
C PRO A 137 6.16 9.11 13.02
N ARG A 138 5.62 8.49 14.07
CA ARG A 138 4.45 7.62 13.98
C ARG A 138 3.20 8.47 13.75
N TYR A 139 2.96 8.82 12.50
CA TYR A 139 1.64 9.28 12.10
C TYR A 139 0.72 8.05 12.14
N PHE A 140 0.14 7.79 13.31
CA PHE A 140 -1.08 7.00 13.34
C PHE A 140 -2.10 7.85 12.59
N VAL A 141 -2.65 7.33 11.49
CA VAL A 141 -4.06 7.62 11.22
C VAL A 141 -4.82 6.92 12.35
N GLU A 142 -4.72 7.46 13.57
CA GLU A 142 -5.81 7.30 14.51
C GLU A 142 -7.01 7.79 13.71
N THR A 143 -8.00 6.93 13.49
CA THR A 143 -9.37 7.43 13.38
C THR A 143 -9.45 8.53 14.44
N PRO A 144 -9.70 9.80 14.05
CA PRO A 144 -9.53 10.91 14.96
C PRO A 144 -10.18 10.53 16.28
N PRO A 145 -9.51 10.69 17.45
CA PRO A 145 -10.25 10.64 18.69
C PRO A 145 -11.44 11.55 18.46
N ALA A 146 -12.66 11.03 18.68
CA ALA A 146 -13.83 11.89 18.72
C ALA A 146 -13.38 13.13 19.52
N PRO A 147 -13.49 14.34 18.94
CA PRO A 147 -12.84 15.52 19.49
C PRO A 147 -13.13 15.56 20.99
N PRO A 148 -12.13 15.87 21.85
CA PRO A 148 -12.37 15.92 23.28
C PRO A 148 -13.63 16.75 23.46
N SER A 149 -14.62 16.14 24.10
CA SER A 149 -15.97 16.68 24.26
C SER A 149 -15.87 18.10 24.80
N ALA A 150 -15.74 19.05 23.87
CA ALA A 150 -15.76 20.46 24.11
C ALA A 150 -17.25 20.77 24.09
N SER A 151 -17.84 20.64 25.27
CA SER A 151 -18.92 21.50 25.75
C SER A 151 -19.62 22.30 24.66
N ALA A 152 -20.75 21.78 24.20
CA ALA A 152 -21.92 22.51 23.74
C ALA A 152 -21.63 23.80 22.95
N GLY A 153 -21.17 23.65 21.72
CA GLY A 153 -21.48 24.57 20.63
C GLY A 153 -22.05 23.72 19.50
N SER A 154 -23.29 23.99 19.09
CA SER A 154 -24.02 23.24 18.07
C SER A 154 -23.15 22.96 16.83
N GLU A 155 -22.85 21.68 16.57
CA GLU A 155 -22.20 21.26 15.32
C GLU A 155 -23.11 21.63 14.13
N PRO A 156 -22.65 22.41 13.14
CA PRO A 156 -23.42 22.62 11.93
C PRO A 156 -23.55 21.30 11.19
N SER A 157 -24.76 20.99 10.71
CA SER A 157 -24.97 19.79 9.91
C SER A 157 -24.08 19.84 8.66
N SER A 158 -23.63 18.68 8.19
CA SER A 158 -22.72 18.52 7.06
C SER A 158 -23.17 19.18 5.74
N GLU A 159 -24.44 19.61 5.62
CA GLU A 159 -24.95 20.36 4.46
C GLU A 159 -24.78 21.89 4.55
N GLU A 160 -24.60 22.43 5.77
CA GLU A 160 -24.44 23.87 6.02
C GLU A 160 -22.98 24.32 5.82
N ALA A 161 -22.05 23.36 5.85
CA ALA A 161 -20.62 23.58 5.69
C ALA A 161 -20.13 23.43 4.22
N VAL A 162 -21.02 23.46 3.23
CA VAL A 162 -20.67 23.38 1.79
C VAL A 162 -20.82 24.77 1.15
N PRO A 163 -19.77 25.35 0.55
CA PRO A 163 -19.87 26.64 -0.14
C PRO A 163 -20.75 26.49 -1.38
N ARG A 164 -21.81 27.32 -1.46
CA ARG A 164 -22.86 27.21 -2.49
C ARG A 164 -22.77 28.31 -3.54
N ARG A 165 -21.93 29.32 -3.33
CA ARG A 165 -21.73 30.43 -4.26
C ARG A 165 -20.25 30.64 -4.54
N VAL A 166 -19.92 31.00 -5.77
CA VAL A 166 -18.55 31.37 -6.13
C VAL A 166 -18.06 32.49 -5.20
N GLY A 167 -16.87 32.29 -4.61
CA GLY A 167 -16.25 33.17 -3.62
C GLY A 167 -16.58 32.81 -2.16
N GLU A 168 -17.54 31.90 -1.91
CA GLU A 168 -17.82 31.40 -0.57
C GLU A 168 -16.75 30.39 -0.16
N CYS A 169 -16.27 30.52 1.08
CA CYS A 169 -15.26 29.66 1.66
C CYS A 169 -15.75 29.08 2.98
N VAL A 170 -15.36 27.85 3.25
CA VAL A 170 -15.62 27.14 4.50
C VAL A 170 -14.32 26.56 5.05
N GLN A 171 -14.25 26.36 6.35
CA GLN A 171 -13.24 25.48 6.93
C GLN A 171 -13.76 24.05 6.93
N THR A 172 -12.93 23.13 6.47
CA THR A 172 -13.20 21.70 6.49
C THR A 172 -11.89 20.95 6.77
N GLN A 173 -11.94 19.63 6.76
CA GLN A 173 -10.77 18.77 6.90
C GLN A 173 -10.66 17.83 5.72
N ILE A 174 -9.45 17.40 5.39
CA ILE A 174 -9.23 16.31 4.44
C ILE A 174 -9.71 15.00 5.06
N ALA A 175 -10.70 14.36 4.46
CA ALA A 175 -11.23 13.06 4.89
C ALA A 175 -10.49 11.89 4.24
N SER A 176 -10.05 12.02 2.98
CA SER A 176 -9.24 11.00 2.31
C SER A 176 -8.37 11.59 1.19
N LEU A 177 -7.27 10.88 0.89
CA LEU A 177 -6.33 11.20 -0.18
C LEU A 177 -6.09 9.92 -0.99
N THR A 178 -6.25 10.00 -2.31
CA THR A 178 -6.03 8.87 -3.23
C THR A 178 -5.51 9.36 -4.58
N SER A 179 -5.08 8.43 -5.43
CA SER A 179 -4.95 8.70 -6.86
C SER A 179 -6.33 8.83 -7.50
N ARG A 180 -6.43 9.58 -8.60
CA ARG A 180 -7.67 9.74 -9.39
C ARG A 180 -8.36 8.39 -9.66
N LEU A 181 -7.59 7.40 -10.07
CA LEU A 181 -8.01 6.02 -10.30
C LEU A 181 -7.39 5.11 -9.25
N GLU A 182 -8.23 4.28 -8.63
CA GLU A 182 -7.79 3.30 -7.64
C GLU A 182 -6.79 2.30 -8.26
N GLY A 183 -5.67 2.07 -7.58
CA GLY A 183 -4.62 1.16 -8.04
C GLY A 183 -3.66 1.73 -9.09
N TYR A 184 -3.88 2.96 -9.56
CA TYR A 184 -3.02 3.63 -10.54
C TYR A 184 -2.44 4.93 -9.94
N PRO A 185 -1.29 4.87 -9.25
CA PRO A 185 -0.75 6.00 -8.50
C PRO A 185 -0.42 7.22 -9.38
N ASP A 186 -0.14 7.01 -10.67
CA ASP A 186 0.20 8.08 -11.62
C ASP A 186 -1.02 8.63 -12.38
N SER A 187 -2.23 8.21 -12.01
CA SER A 187 -3.47 8.62 -12.70
C SER A 187 -3.93 10.05 -12.39
N GLY A 188 -3.27 10.72 -11.44
CA GLY A 188 -3.63 12.04 -10.96
C GLY A 188 -3.98 12.06 -9.48
N SER A 189 -4.48 13.19 -8.99
CA SER A 189 -4.78 13.41 -7.57
C SER A 189 -6.28 13.42 -7.28
N ALA A 190 -6.66 12.88 -6.13
CA ALA A 190 -8.02 12.90 -5.63
C ALA A 190 -8.05 13.17 -4.11
N VAL A 191 -9.01 14.00 -3.69
CA VAL A 191 -9.21 14.43 -2.31
C VAL A 191 -10.69 14.37 -1.98
N ALA A 192 -11.05 13.76 -0.86
CA ALA A 192 -12.38 13.95 -0.26
C ALA A 192 -12.24 14.80 1.01
N TYR A 193 -13.20 15.71 1.23
CA TYR A 193 -13.28 16.56 2.40
C TYR A 193 -14.38 16.10 3.35
N ALA A 194 -14.27 16.42 4.64
CA ALA A 194 -15.19 15.99 5.69
C ALA A 194 -16.63 16.51 5.52
N ASN A 195 -16.79 17.63 4.80
CA ASN A 195 -18.09 18.22 4.44
C ASN A 195 -18.69 17.61 3.15
N GLY A 196 -18.13 16.50 2.64
CA GLY A 196 -18.69 15.77 1.50
C GLY A 196 -18.27 16.27 0.12
N ILE A 197 -17.52 17.38 0.03
CA ILE A 197 -16.94 17.80 -1.25
C ILE A 197 -15.84 16.82 -1.67
N TYR A 198 -15.78 16.55 -2.97
CA TYR A 198 -14.72 15.80 -3.61
C TYR A 198 -13.94 16.70 -4.56
N GLY A 199 -12.67 16.41 -4.79
CA GLY A 199 -11.81 17.11 -5.73
C GLY A 199 -10.93 16.11 -6.48
N VAL A 200 -10.81 16.28 -7.79
CA VAL A 200 -10.01 15.42 -8.65
C VAL A 200 -9.25 16.21 -9.71
N SER A 201 -8.06 15.73 -10.05
CA SER A 201 -7.25 16.18 -11.18
C SER A 201 -6.63 14.99 -11.90
N TYR A 202 -6.39 15.13 -13.20
CA TYR A 202 -5.55 14.20 -13.97
C TYR A 202 -4.06 14.33 -13.62
N ASP A 203 -3.64 15.51 -13.14
CA ASP A 203 -2.26 15.77 -12.76
C ASP A 203 -1.98 15.29 -11.34
N LEU A 204 -0.71 14.94 -11.10
CA LEU A 204 -0.19 14.76 -9.75
C LEU A 204 0.03 16.13 -9.11
N VAL A 205 -0.85 16.51 -8.19
CA VAL A 205 -0.76 17.77 -7.47
C VAL A 205 0.08 17.57 -6.22
N GLU A 206 1.32 18.08 -6.25
CA GLU A 206 2.29 17.88 -5.17
C GLU A 206 1.82 18.45 -3.82
N ALA A 207 1.06 19.55 -3.82
CA ALA A 207 0.45 20.10 -2.62
C ALA A 207 -0.57 19.13 -1.99
N VAL A 208 -1.31 18.37 -2.82
CA VAL A 208 -2.22 17.32 -2.36
C VAL A 208 -1.40 16.13 -1.81
N ARG A 209 -0.31 15.74 -2.48
CA ARG A 209 0.56 14.64 -2.03
C ARG A 209 1.28 14.93 -0.71
N ARG A 210 1.59 16.20 -0.44
CA ARG A 210 2.19 16.66 0.83
C ARG A 210 1.17 16.91 1.94
N SER A 211 -0.12 16.89 1.60
CA SER A 211 -1.21 16.98 2.56
C SER A 211 -1.45 15.64 3.26
N GLN A 212 -2.21 15.67 4.35
CA GLN A 212 -2.53 14.54 5.21
C GLN A 212 -4.02 14.52 5.51
N VAL A 213 -4.58 13.32 5.72
CA VAL A 213 -5.94 13.17 6.26
C VAL A 213 -6.01 13.86 7.63
N GLY A 214 -7.05 14.64 7.87
CA GLY A 214 -7.24 15.47 9.06
C GLY A 214 -6.71 16.90 8.93
N ASP A 215 -5.94 17.22 7.87
CA ASP A 215 -5.47 18.59 7.67
C ASP A 215 -6.66 19.55 7.54
N SER A 216 -6.61 20.64 8.30
CA SER A 216 -7.58 21.74 8.18
C SER A 216 -7.32 22.48 6.87
N VAL A 217 -8.39 22.68 6.11
CA VAL A 217 -8.35 23.31 4.79
C VAL A 217 -9.40 24.41 4.73
N THR A 218 -8.99 25.58 4.26
CA THR A 218 -9.93 26.59 3.75
C THR A 218 -10.30 26.18 2.34
N LEU A 219 -11.56 25.80 2.13
CA LEU A 219 -12.08 25.33 0.84
C LEU A 219 -13.09 26.35 0.30
N CYS A 220 -12.82 26.87 -0.89
CA CYS A 220 -13.63 27.90 -1.54
C CYS A 220 -14.19 27.39 -2.86
N LEU A 221 -15.48 27.62 -3.14
CA LEU A 221 -16.03 27.44 -4.48
C LEU A 221 -15.52 28.59 -5.36
N VAL A 222 -14.79 28.28 -6.43
CA VAL A 222 -14.17 29.31 -7.29
C VAL A 222 -14.71 29.33 -8.72
N SER A 223 -15.37 28.25 -9.15
CA SER A 223 -16.05 28.21 -10.45
C SER A 223 -17.22 27.24 -10.42
N GLU A 224 -18.30 27.61 -11.09
CA GLU A 224 -19.43 26.73 -11.40
C GLU A 224 -19.47 26.48 -12.92
N PRO A 225 -19.90 25.29 -13.36
CA PRO A 225 -20.01 24.96 -14.76
C PRO A 225 -21.20 25.67 -15.42
N GLY A 226 -21.03 26.13 -16.67
CA GLY A 226 -22.10 26.74 -17.48
C GLY A 226 -22.82 25.71 -18.36
N ASP A 227 -24.04 26.05 -18.80
CA ASP A 227 -24.83 25.30 -19.80
C ASP A 227 -25.06 23.81 -19.49
N CYS A 228 -25.18 23.47 -18.20
CA CYS A 228 -25.38 22.10 -17.78
C CYS A 228 -26.81 21.59 -18.04
N PRO A 229 -26.99 20.30 -18.41
CA PRO A 229 -28.29 19.66 -18.39
C PRO A 229 -28.95 19.75 -17.01
N LYS A 230 -30.29 19.81 -16.97
CA LYS A 230 -31.03 19.89 -15.72
C LYS A 230 -30.71 18.70 -14.81
N GLY A 231 -30.16 18.99 -13.63
CA GLY A 231 -29.80 17.99 -12.62
C GLY A 231 -28.37 17.45 -12.72
N ASP A 232 -27.56 17.92 -13.68
CA ASP A 232 -26.13 17.63 -13.74
C ASP A 232 -25.35 18.86 -13.25
N ASP A 233 -24.85 18.81 -12.01
CA ASP A 233 -24.15 19.92 -11.37
C ASP A 233 -22.62 19.69 -11.26
N ARG A 234 -22.11 18.68 -11.98
CA ARG A 234 -20.70 18.30 -12.03
C ARG A 234 -19.84 19.34 -12.73
N GLY A 235 -18.60 19.49 -12.28
CA GLY A 235 -17.62 20.38 -12.89
C GLY A 235 -17.43 21.69 -12.12
N LYS A 236 -17.87 21.74 -10.86
CA LYS A 236 -17.53 22.86 -9.98
C LYS A 236 -16.06 22.75 -9.62
N THR A 237 -15.36 23.87 -9.57
CA THR A 237 -13.95 23.93 -9.16
C THR A 237 -13.85 24.55 -7.79
N TYR A 238 -13.12 23.87 -6.90
CA TYR A 238 -12.84 24.34 -5.56
C TYR A 238 -11.35 24.65 -5.41
N SER A 239 -11.05 25.78 -4.82
CA SER A 239 -9.69 26.11 -4.36
C SER A 239 -9.56 25.77 -2.89
N ALA A 240 -8.45 25.13 -2.54
CA ALA A 240 -8.14 24.72 -1.18
C ALA A 240 -6.79 25.30 -0.76
N VAL A 241 -6.68 25.71 0.50
CA VAL A 241 -5.40 26.04 1.15
C VAL A 241 -5.29 25.23 2.42
N ASN A 242 -4.23 24.44 2.53
CA ASN A 242 -3.95 23.63 3.70
C ASN A 242 -3.31 24.49 4.79
N ALA A 243 -3.92 24.56 5.98
CA ALA A 243 -3.44 25.38 7.08
C ALA A 243 -2.10 24.88 7.65
N ARG A 244 -1.80 23.57 7.55
CA ARG A 244 -0.55 22.98 8.06
C ARG A 244 0.63 23.28 7.14
N THR A 245 0.45 23.13 5.82
CA THR A 245 1.55 23.30 4.85
C THR A 245 1.61 24.70 4.26
N GLY A 246 0.52 25.46 4.31
CA GLY A 246 0.35 26.72 3.59
C GLY A 246 0.21 26.57 2.08
N GLU A 247 0.24 25.35 1.55
CA GLU A 247 0.16 25.08 0.12
C GLU A 247 -1.31 25.11 -0.34
N GLY A 248 -1.52 25.61 -1.56
CA GLY A 248 -2.82 25.69 -2.18
C GLY A 248 -2.94 24.84 -3.44
N TRP A 249 -4.16 24.44 -3.76
CA TRP A 249 -4.51 23.76 -5.01
C TRP A 249 -5.90 24.14 -5.49
N SER A 250 -6.23 23.81 -6.74
CA SER A 250 -7.59 23.91 -7.27
C SER A 250 -7.94 22.60 -7.98
N LEU A 251 -9.08 22.01 -7.63
CA LEU A 251 -9.55 20.72 -8.16
C LEU A 251 -11.02 20.82 -8.53
N SER A 252 -11.43 20.09 -9.56
CA SER A 252 -12.84 19.96 -9.92
C SER A 252 -13.49 18.85 -9.12
N ASP A 253 -14.77 18.97 -8.79
CA ASP A 253 -15.53 17.92 -8.10
C ASP A 253 -15.84 16.70 -8.97
N SER A 254 -15.60 16.83 -10.28
CA SER A 254 -15.72 15.75 -11.22
C SER A 254 -14.57 15.74 -12.21
N ALA A 255 -14.23 14.53 -12.64
CA ALA A 255 -13.25 14.31 -13.70
C ALA A 255 -13.73 14.81 -15.07
N HIS A 256 -15.05 14.94 -15.23
CA HIS A 256 -15.70 15.36 -16.46
C HIS A 256 -16.65 16.51 -16.15
N MET A 257 -16.79 17.44 -17.08
CA MET A 257 -17.74 18.54 -16.97
C MET A 257 -19.19 18.04 -17.10
N CYS A 258 -20.14 18.82 -16.61
CA CYS A 258 -21.55 18.56 -16.87
C CYS A 258 -21.84 18.46 -18.37
N GLY A 259 -22.84 17.66 -18.75
CA GLY A 259 -23.23 17.49 -20.16
C GLY A 259 -22.45 16.43 -20.95
N GLY A 260 -21.47 15.75 -20.35
CA GLY A 260 -20.82 14.62 -21.00
C GLY A 260 -19.68 13.98 -20.20
N ALA A 261 -18.95 13.09 -20.88
CA ALA A 261 -17.67 12.53 -20.48
C ALA A 261 -16.65 12.76 -21.59
#